data_AF-A0AA40KYG8-F1
#
_entry.id   AF-A0AA40KYG8-F1
#
_cell.length_a   1.000
_cell.length_b   1.000
_cell.length_c   1.000
_cell.angle_alpha   90.00
_cell.angle_beta   90.00
_cell.angle_gamma   90.00
#
_symmetry.space_group_name_H-M   'P 1'
#
loop_
_entity.id
_entity.type
_entity.pdbx_description
1 polymer ?
#
loop_
_entity_poly.entity_id
_entity_poly.type
_entity_poly.pdbx_seq_one_letter_code
_entity_poly.pdbx_strand_id
1 'polypeptide(L)' 'MSSAADSPDGMALQSHYSLRWNNHQTHILQAFEALLHAEILVDVTLVCAETSLRAHKVVLSACR' A
#
# COMPACT_ATOMS: atom_id res chain seq x y z
N MET A 1 52.46 17.10 26.46
CA MET A 1 51.72 16.23 27.39
C MET A 1 50.24 16.46 27.15
N SER A 2 49.54 15.38 26.74
CA SER A 2 48.09 15.17 26.55
C SER A 2 47.33 16.17 25.68
N SER A 3 46.92 15.85 24.44
CA SER A 3 45.93 14.84 23.97
C SER A 3 44.55 14.91 24.63
N ALA A 4 43.56 15.35 23.83
CA ALA A 4 42.20 14.82 23.77
C ALA A 4 41.63 15.26 22.42
N ALA A 5 41.74 14.43 21.37
CA ALA A 5 40.84 13.33 21.03
C ALA A 5 39.92 13.79 19.88
N ASP A 6 40.39 13.45 18.69
CA ASP A 6 39.58 13.27 17.50
C ASP A 6 38.65 12.05 17.70
N SER A 7 37.43 12.18 17.15
CA SER A 7 36.46 11.13 16.78
C SER A 7 35.59 10.46 17.86
N PRO A 8 34.43 9.83 17.50
CA PRO A 8 33.76 9.76 16.19
C PRO A 8 32.26 10.12 16.21
N ASP A 9 31.70 10.29 15.02
CA ASP A 9 30.29 10.06 14.64
C ASP A 9 29.35 9.64 15.78
N GLY A 10 28.73 10.63 16.42
CA GLY A 10 27.50 10.42 17.16
C GLY A 10 26.37 10.18 16.17
N MET A 11 26.36 9.00 15.53
CA MET A 11 25.19 8.48 14.83
C MET A 11 24.08 8.44 15.86
N ALA A 12 23.28 9.51 15.92
CA ALA A 12 22.05 9.54 16.69
C ALA A 12 21.30 8.26 16.30
N LEU A 13 21.15 7.36 17.27
CA LEU A 13 20.40 6.13 17.15
C LEU A 13 18.99 6.51 16.69
N GLN A 14 18.78 6.58 15.37
CA GLN A 14 17.47 6.84 14.80
C GLN A 14 16.66 5.58 15.08
N SER A 15 15.85 5.65 16.12
CA SER A 15 14.88 4.61 16.45
C SER A 15 13.95 4.44 15.26
N HIS A 16 14.14 3.35 14.50
CA HIS A 16 13.24 3.00 13.41
C HIS A 16 12.00 2.33 14.01
N TYR A 17 10.86 3.00 13.89
CA TYR A 17 9.56 2.45 14.28
C TYR A 17 8.87 1.88 13.05
N SER A 18 8.44 0.62 13.12
CA SER A 18 7.60 -0.01 12.11
C SER A 18 6.23 -0.32 12.70
N LEU A 19 5.17 0.22 12.10
CA LEU A 19 3.80 -0.07 12.49
C LEU A 19 3.27 -1.21 11.64
N ARG A 20 2.66 -2.20 12.29
CA ARG A 20 1.93 -3.28 11.64
C ARG A 20 0.44 -3.08 11.85
N TRP A 21 -0.28 -2.88 10.76
CA TRP A 21 -1.73 -2.97 10.81
C TRP A 21 -2.15 -4.44 10.67
N ASN A 22 -2.65 -5.01 11.76
CA ASN A 22 -3.23 -6.35 11.75
C ASN A 22 -4.47 -6.39 10.85
N ASN A 23 -4.59 -7.44 10.04
CA ASN A 23 -5.68 -7.63 9.08
C ASN A 23 -5.77 -6.55 7.98
N HIS A 24 -4.69 -5.80 7.73
CA HIS A 24 -4.64 -4.77 6.68
C HIS A 24 -5.07 -5.30 5.31
N GLN A 25 -4.57 -6.47 4.90
CA GLN A 25 -4.95 -7.08 3.63
C GLN A 25 -6.47 -7.31 3.53
N THR A 26 -7.09 -7.89 4.55
CA THR A 26 -8.54 -8.12 4.58
C THR A 26 -9.32 -6.82 4.51
N HIS A 27 -8.94 -5.81 5.29
CA HIS A 27 -9.63 -4.51 5.27
C HIS A 27 -9.52 -3.81 3.92
N ILE A 28 -8.35 -3.86 3.27
CA ILE A 28 -8.16 -3.26 1.95
C ILE A 28 -9.01 -3.97 0.90
N LEU A 29 -9.06 -5.31 0.91
CA LEU A 29 -9.89 -6.07 -0.01
C LEU A 29 -11.39 -5.74 0.16
N GLN A 30 -11.87 -5.70 1.41
CA GLN A 30 -13.26 -5.31 1.71
C GLN A 30 -13.57 -3.87 1.30
N ALA A 31 -12.62 -2.95 1.47
CA ALA A 31 -12.78 -1.57 1.01
C ALA A 31 -12.91 -1.48 -0.51
N PHE A 32 -12.05 -2.17 -1.27
CA PHE A 32 -12.18 -2.21 -2.74
C PHE A 32 -13.48 -2.88 -3.19
N GLU A 33 -13.95 -3.91 -2.50
CA GLU A 33 -15.25 -4.52 -2.79
C GLU A 33 -16.41 -3.53 -2.57
N ALA A 34 -16.41 -2.81 -1.44
CA ALA A 34 -17.43 -1.80 -1.16
C ALA A 34 -17.40 -0.64 -2.18
N LEU A 35 -16.20 -0.20 -2.58
CA LEU A 35 -16.03 0.84 -3.61
C LEU A 35 -16.54 0.37 -4.97
N LEU A 36 -16.32 -0.90 -5.33
CA LEU A 36 -16.85 -1.47 -6.58
C LEU A 36 -18.37 -1.46 -6.60
N HIS A 37 -18.99 -1.91 -5.50
CA HIS A 37 -20.45 -1.92 -5.35
C HIS A 37 -21.05 -0.51 -5.39
N ALA A 38 -20.36 0.47 -4.81
CA ALA A 38 -20.75 1.87 -4.87
C ALA A 38 -20.37 2.56 -6.19
N GLU A 39 -19.70 1.85 -7.10
CA GLU A 39 -19.18 2.36 -8.37
C GLU A 39 -18.22 3.55 -8.24
N ILE A 40 -17.55 3.68 -7.09
CA ILE A 40 -16.61 4.75 -6.76
C ILE A 40 -15.20 4.33 -7.17
N LEU A 41 -14.45 5.24 -7.82
CA LEU A 41 -13.06 5.01 -8.28
C LEU A 41 -12.90 3.84 -9.28
N VAL A 42 -14.00 3.34 -9.83
CA VAL A 42 -13.97 2.37 -10.94
C VAL A 42 -13.46 3.06 -12.20
N ASP A 43 -12.33 2.59 -12.72
CA ASP A 43 -11.56 3.22 -13.79
C ASP A 43 -11.43 2.35 -15.04
N VAL A 44 -12.03 1.16 -15.04
CA VAL A 44 -12.11 0.26 -16.20
C VAL A 44 -13.47 -0.44 -16.27
N THR A 45 -13.94 -0.61 -17.51
CA THR A 45 -15.06 -1.50 -17.85
C THR A 45 -14.53 -2.54 -18.83
N LEU A 46 -14.61 -3.81 -18.47
CA LEU A 46 -14.29 -4.93 -19.35
C LEU A 46 -15.55 -5.30 -20.12
N VAL A 47 -15.45 -5.44 -21.44
CA VAL A 47 -16.57 -5.82 -22.31
C VAL A 47 -16.25 -7.15 -22.97
N CYS A 48 -17.18 -8.10 -22.90
CA CYS A 48 -17.10 -9.40 -23.56
C CYS A 48 -18.47 -9.76 -24.13
N ALA A 49 -18.55 -9.85 -25.46
CA ALA A 49 -19.80 -10.03 -26.20
C ALA A 49 -20.87 -9.03 -25.72
N GLU A 50 -21.99 -9.54 -25.20
CA GLU A 50 -23.14 -8.75 -24.75
C GLU A 50 -23.03 -8.26 -23.30
N THR A 51 -21.91 -8.55 -22.63
CA THR A 51 -21.73 -8.29 -21.20
C THR A 51 -20.64 -7.25 -20.94
N SER A 52 -20.86 -6.45 -19.90
CA SER A 52 -19.87 -5.49 -19.41
C SER A 52 -19.71 -5.61 -17.90
N LEU A 53 -18.46 -5.58 -17.44
CA LEU A 53 -18.08 -5.67 -16.03
C LEU A 53 -17.27 -4.44 -15.65
N ARG A 54 -17.72 -3.73 -14.62
CA ARG A 54 -16.99 -2.62 -13.99
C ARG A 54 -15.92 -3.19 -13.05
N ALA A 55 -14.74 -2.60 -13.03
CA ALA A 55 -13.63 -3.06 -12.19
C ALA A 55 -12.62 -1.96 -11.87
N HIS A 56 -11.67 -2.27 -11.00
CA HIS A 56 -10.53 -1.42 -10.66
C HIS A 56 -9.26 -1.92 -11.36
N LYS A 57 -8.57 -1.07 -12.14
CA LYS A 57 -7.32 -1.43 -12.81
C LYS A 57 -6.26 -1.90 -11.84
N VAL A 58 -6.15 -1.23 -10.68
CA VAL A 58 -5.16 -1.57 -9.65
C VAL A 58 -5.36 -2.98 -9.07
N VAL A 59 -6.62 -3.41 -8.94
CA VAL A 59 -6.93 -4.76 -8.46
C VAL A 59 -6.61 -5.76 -9.57
N LEU A 60 -7.04 -5.50 -10.81
CA LEU A 60 -6.76 -6.39 -11.94
C LEU A 60 -5.27 -6.55 -12.25
N SER A 61 -4.46 -5.50 -12.09
CA SER A 61 -3.01 -5.58 -12.35
C SER A 61 -2.25 -6.40 -11.30
N ALA A 62 -2.82 -6.57 -10.11
CA ALA A 62 -2.25 -7.40 -9.05
C ALA A 62 -2.67 -8.87 -9.13
N CYS A 63 -3.75 -9.18 -9.86
CA CYS A 63 -4.20 -10.54 -10.10
C CYS A 63 -3.40 -11.18 -11.26
N ARG A 64 -2.75 -12.31 -11.00
CA ARG A 64 -2.16 -13.19 -12.02
C ARG A 64 -3.06 -14.38 -12.28
#